data_AF-A0A8H3NK37-F1
#
_entry.id   AF-A0A8H3NK37-F1
#
_cell.length_a   1.000
_cell.length_b   1.000
_cell.length_c   1.000
_cell.angle_alpha   90.00
_cell.angle_beta   90.00
_cell.angle_gamma   90.00
#
_symmetry.space_group_name_H-M   'P 1'
#
loop_
_entity.id
_entity.type
_entity.pdbx_description
1 polymer ?
#
loop_
_entity_poly.entity_id
_entity_poly.type
_entity_poly.pdbx_seq_one_letter_code
_entity_poly.pdbx_strand_id
1 'polypeptide(L)'
;MNDASEPQRAAYQDTWDFLHDTISLWPLGGPRGGIISWPVHIGEDYIALLKQGDWIARILFLHYGVGMHLLSDKCDWGRRLVAAVLEPLQEIPPIWSETITWIRQAVDLNG
;
A
#
# COMPACT_ATOMS: atom_id res chain seq x y z
N MET A 1 -10.82 -17.79 6.29
CA MET A 1 -11.76 -17.08 5.41
C MET A 1 -12.23 -15.88 6.20
N ASN A 2 -11.66 -14.70 5.93
CA ASN A 2 -12.04 -13.48 6.66
C ASN A 2 -13.29 -12.92 5.98
N ASP A 3 -14.46 -13.15 6.58
CA ASP A 3 -15.67 -12.41 6.25
C ASP A 3 -15.48 -10.97 6.72
N ALA A 4 -14.87 -10.15 5.86
CA ALA A 4 -14.83 -8.71 6.07
C ALA A 4 -16.27 -8.21 6.14
N SER A 5 -16.61 -7.55 7.24
CA SER A 5 -17.91 -6.88 7.39
C SER A 5 -18.09 -5.83 6.29
N GLU A 6 -19.34 -5.62 5.83
CA GLU A 6 -19.67 -4.67 4.74
C GLU A 6 -18.93 -3.32 4.76
N PRO A 7 -18.81 -2.62 5.91
CA PRO A 7 -18.06 -1.36 5.97
C PRO A 7 -16.55 -1.51 5.71
N GLN A 8 -15.93 -2.64 6.09
CA GLN A 8 -14.50 -2.89 5.81
C GLN A 8 -14.26 -3.12 4.31
N ARG A 9 -15.19 -3.80 3.64
CA ARG A 9 -15.13 -4.06 2.20
C ARG A 9 -15.23 -2.77 1.38
N ALA A 10 -16.11 -1.84 1.79
CA ALA A 10 -16.22 -0.52 1.16
C ALA A 10 -14.91 0.28 1.28
N ALA A 11 -14.31 0.31 2.47
CA ALA A 11 -13.03 0.99 2.68
C ALA A 11 -11.89 0.40 1.83
N TYR A 12 -11.85 -0.92 1.63
CA TYR A 12 -10.87 -1.56 0.75
C TYR A 12 -11.09 -1.22 -0.73
N GLN A 13 -12.33 -1.23 -1.19
CA GLN A 13 -12.66 -0.89 -2.58
C GLN A 13 -12.33 0.57 -2.90
N ASP A 14 -12.74 1.51 -2.05
CA ASP A 14 -12.44 2.92 -2.23
C ASP A 14 -10.93 3.19 -2.30
N THR A 15 -10.17 2.51 -1.43
CA THR A 15 -8.71 2.62 -1.37
C THR A 15 -8.05 2.02 -2.63
N TRP A 16 -8.56 0.88 -3.10
CA TRP A 16 -8.06 0.20 -4.31
C TRP A 16 -8.33 1.01 -5.57
N ASP A 17 -9.56 1.47 -5.77
CA ASP A 17 -9.96 2.25 -6.94
C ASP A 17 -9.12 3.52 -7.04
N PHE A 18 -8.92 4.19 -5.90
CA PHE A 18 -8.08 5.39 -5.87
C PHE A 18 -6.59 5.10 -6.13
N LEU A 19 -6.04 3.99 -5.62
CA LEU A 19 -4.67 3.58 -5.91
C LEU A 19 -4.50 3.26 -7.41
N HIS A 20 -5.44 2.51 -7.98
CA HIS A 20 -5.44 2.11 -9.38
C HIS A 20 -5.52 3.31 -10.33
N ASP A 21 -6.43 4.25 -10.08
CA ASP A 21 -6.56 5.48 -10.87
C ASP A 21 -5.29 6.31 -10.83
N THR A 22 -4.69 6.40 -9.64
CA THR A 22 -3.52 7.21 -9.40
C THR A 22 -2.28 6.67 -10.12
N ILE A 23 -2.12 5.35 -10.17
CA ILE A 23 -1.06 4.67 -10.95
C ILE A 23 -1.33 4.82 -12.46
N SER A 24 -2.57 4.61 -12.89
CA SER A 24 -2.95 4.64 -14.31
C SER A 24 -2.80 6.02 -14.96
N LEU A 25 -2.91 7.09 -14.17
CA LEU A 25 -2.81 8.48 -14.65
C LEU A 25 -1.42 9.10 -14.51
N TRP A 26 -0.41 8.33 -14.09
CA TRP A 26 0.98 8.79 -14.06
C TRP A 26 1.59 8.86 -15.48
N PRO A 27 2.44 9.85 -15.82
CA PRO A 27 2.92 10.99 -15.01
C PRO A 27 2.03 12.23 -15.10
N LEU A 28 0.93 12.15 -15.85
CA LEU A 28 0.06 13.29 -16.16
C LEU A 28 -0.63 13.86 -14.92
N GLY A 29 -0.73 13.07 -13.84
CA GLY A 29 -1.30 13.49 -12.57
C GLY A 29 -2.82 13.54 -12.68
N GLY A 30 -3.48 12.50 -12.16
CA GLY A 30 -4.95 12.50 -12.08
C GLY A 30 -5.50 13.67 -11.24
N PRO A 31 -6.82 13.92 -11.30
CA PRO A 31 -7.48 15.09 -10.68
C PRO A 31 -7.26 15.25 -9.16
N ARG A 32 -6.66 14.25 -8.50
CA ARG A 32 -6.37 14.23 -7.06
C ARG A 32 -4.88 14.40 -6.72
N GLY A 33 -3.99 14.68 -7.68
CA GLY A 33 -2.58 15.02 -7.39
C GLY A 33 -1.55 13.87 -7.54
N GLY A 34 -1.91 12.76 -8.19
CA GLY A 34 -0.99 11.65 -8.48
C GLY A 34 -0.55 10.85 -7.25
N ILE A 35 0.40 9.93 -7.42
CA ILE A 35 0.78 8.95 -6.38
C ILE A 35 1.35 9.58 -5.12
N ILE A 36 1.76 10.85 -5.18
CA ILE A 36 2.30 11.57 -4.02
C ILE A 36 1.18 12.02 -3.06
N SER A 37 -0.04 12.28 -3.54
CA SER A 37 -1.13 12.78 -2.72
C SER A 37 -1.97 11.68 -2.04
N TRP A 38 -1.73 10.42 -2.39
CA TRP A 38 -2.56 9.30 -1.95
C TRP A 38 -2.68 9.17 -0.41
N PRO A 39 -1.62 9.36 0.40
CA PRO A 39 -1.69 9.29 1.86
C PRO A 39 -2.52 10.41 2.50
N VAL A 40 -2.79 11.50 1.76
CA VAL A 40 -3.63 12.61 2.23
C VAL A 40 -5.11 12.30 2.05
N HIS A 41 -5.45 11.36 1.17
CA HIS A 41 -6.82 11.04 0.79
C HIS A 41 -7.33 9.72 1.40
N ILE A 42 -6.51 8.98 2.14
CA ILE A 42 -6.97 7.79 2.88
C ILE A 42 -7.84 8.23 4.07
N GLY A 43 -9.00 7.59 4.22
CA GLY A 43 -9.95 7.89 5.31
C GLY A 43 -9.44 7.43 6.68
N GLU A 44 -10.00 8.02 7.75
CA GLU A 44 -9.65 7.68 9.14
C GLU A 44 -9.86 6.19 9.46
N ASP A 45 -10.87 5.56 8.86
CA ASP A 45 -11.16 4.14 9.03
C ASP A 45 -10.04 3.24 8.49
N TYR A 46 -9.46 3.60 7.34
CA TYR A 46 -8.33 2.88 6.77
C TYR A 46 -7.06 3.04 7.62
N ILE A 47 -6.83 4.25 8.16
CA ILE A 47 -5.75 4.50 9.12
C ILE A 47 -5.94 3.66 10.39
N ALA A 48 -7.18 3.51 10.87
CA ALA A 48 -7.47 2.67 12.03
C ALA A 48 -7.13 1.20 11.76
N LEU A 49 -7.47 0.67 10.58
CA LEU A 49 -7.11 -0.69 10.17
C LEU A 49 -5.59 -0.90 10.10
N LEU A 50 -4.85 0.07 9.56
CA LEU A 50 -3.38 0.04 9.54
C LEU A 50 -2.78 -0.01 10.95
N LYS A 51 -3.30 0.82 11.87
CA LYS A 51 -2.86 0.85 13.28
C LYS A 51 -3.20 -0.45 14.02
N GLN A 52 -4.32 -1.08 13.71
CA GLN A 52 -4.72 -2.38 14.24
C GLN A 52 -3.89 -3.54 13.66
N GLY A 53 -3.13 -3.27 12.60
CA GLY A 53 -2.29 -4.25 11.95
C GLY A 53 -3.04 -5.18 11.00
N ASP A 54 -4.18 -4.74 10.47
CA ASP A 54 -4.92 -5.49 9.47
C ASP A 54 -4.05 -5.77 8.25
N TRP A 55 -4.04 -7.04 7.82
CA TRP A 55 -3.17 -7.50 6.74
C TRP A 55 -3.59 -6.98 5.38
N ILE A 56 -4.89 -6.83 5.11
CA ILE A 56 -5.36 -6.33 3.82
C ILE A 56 -5.00 -4.85 3.69
N ALA A 57 -5.24 -4.07 4.75
CA ALA A 57 -4.85 -2.67 4.80
C ALA A 57 -3.34 -2.51 4.58
N ARG A 58 -2.51 -3.32 5.25
CA ARG A 58 -1.06 -3.33 5.08
C ARG A 58 -0.64 -3.68 3.65
N ILE A 59 -1.23 -4.70 3.05
CA ILE A 59 -0.90 -5.12 1.68
C ILE A 59 -1.22 -3.99 0.70
N LEU A 60 -2.36 -3.31 0.83
CA LEU A 60 -2.69 -2.13 0.02
C LEU A 60 -1.66 -1.01 0.20
N PHE A 61 -1.24 -0.75 1.45
CA PHE A 61 -0.24 0.27 1.76
C PHE A 61 1.16 -0.06 1.24
N LEU A 62 1.52 -1.35 1.19
CA LEU A 62 2.77 -1.81 0.61
C LEU A 62 2.79 -1.67 -0.91
N HIS A 63 1.68 -1.97 -1.60
CA HIS A 63 1.56 -1.72 -3.04
C HIS A 63 1.70 -0.25 -3.38
N TYR A 64 1.17 0.63 -2.52
CA TYR A 64 1.41 2.06 -2.61
C TYR A 64 2.91 2.41 -2.53
N GLY A 65 3.63 1.85 -1.56
CA GLY A 65 5.08 2.03 -1.43
C GLY A 65 5.87 1.56 -2.65
N VAL A 66 5.51 0.41 -3.22
CA VAL A 66 6.10 -0.12 -4.46
C VAL A 66 5.83 0.83 -5.62
N GLY A 67 4.58 1.26 -5.82
CA GLY A 67 4.21 2.22 -6.87
C GLY A 67 4.99 3.52 -6.74
N MET A 68 5.13 4.05 -5.52
CA MET A 68 5.93 5.26 -5.28
C MET A 68 7.40 5.05 -5.67
N HIS A 69 7.99 3.89 -5.31
CA HIS A 69 9.38 3.58 -5.64
C HIS A 69 9.61 3.49 -7.15
N LEU A 70 8.74 2.80 -7.87
CA LEU A 70 8.88 2.61 -9.32
C LEU A 70 8.62 3.90 -10.11
N LEU A 71 7.72 4.76 -9.64
CA LEU A 71 7.33 5.99 -10.34
C LEU A 71 8.20 7.19 -9.95
N SER A 72 8.86 7.14 -8.79
CA SER A 72 9.77 8.19 -8.32
C SER A 72 11.22 7.76 -8.49
N ASP A 73 11.72 7.83 -9.72
CA ASP A 73 13.12 7.56 -10.12
C ASP A 73 14.20 8.32 -9.28
N LYS A 74 13.78 9.26 -8.43
CA LYS A 74 14.64 10.13 -7.61
C LYS A 74 14.40 10.06 -6.10
N CYS A 75 13.48 9.23 -5.62
CA CYS A 75 13.08 9.29 -4.21
C CYS A 75 12.97 7.93 -3.53
N ASP A 76 13.88 7.69 -2.59
CA ASP A 76 13.92 6.49 -1.73
C ASP A 76 12.70 6.35 -0.78
N TRP A 77 11.73 7.27 -0.82
CA TRP A 77 10.57 7.24 0.07
C TRP A 77 9.75 5.96 -0.07
N GLY A 78 9.57 5.43 -1.28
CA GLY A 78 8.83 4.18 -1.50
C GLY A 78 9.51 2.98 -0.81
N ARG A 79 10.83 2.83 -1.00
CA ARG A 79 11.63 1.79 -0.34
C ARG A 79 11.60 1.94 1.19
N ARG A 80 11.76 3.16 1.70
CA ARG A 80 11.73 3.45 3.15
C ARG A 80 10.35 3.17 3.76
N LEU A 81 9.28 3.50 3.05
CA LEU A 81 7.91 3.20 3.48
C LEU A 81 7.71 1.68 3.58
N VAL A 82 8.08 0.93 2.53
CA VAL A 82 7.98 -0.53 2.55
C VAL A 82 8.78 -1.12 3.70
N ALA A 83 10.03 -0.68 3.90
CA ALA A 83 10.86 -1.14 5.01
C ALA A 83 10.20 -0.88 6.38
N ALA A 84 9.69 0.32 6.62
CA ALA A 84 9.05 0.70 7.89
C ALA A 84 7.76 -0.10 8.18
N VAL A 85 7.03 -0.49 7.14
CA VAL A 85 5.81 -1.30 7.29
C VAL A 85 6.16 -2.77 7.55
N LEU A 86 7.26 -3.26 6.97
CA LEU A 86 7.71 -4.65 7.13
C LEU A 86 8.52 -4.92 8.40
N GLU A 87 9.27 -3.94 8.92
CA GLU A 87 10.13 -4.07 10.10
C GLU A 87 9.40 -4.55 11.38
N PRO A 88 8.21 -4.02 11.75
CA PRO A 88 7.52 -4.46 12.96
C PRO A 88 6.77 -5.80 12.83
N LEU A 89 6.88 -6.50 11.69
CA LEU A 89 6.13 -7.74 11.45
C LEU A 89 6.82 -8.94 12.11
N GLN A 90 6.24 -9.45 13.21
CA GLN A 90 6.73 -10.66 13.87
C GLN A 90 6.38 -11.95 13.10
N GLU A 91 5.20 -12.03 12.47
CA GLU A 91 4.77 -13.21 11.73
C GLU A 91 3.92 -12.81 10.52
N ILE A 92 4.32 -13.27 9.32
CA ILE A 92 3.61 -13.01 8.07
C ILE A 92 2.69 -14.19 7.77
N PRO A 93 1.36 -13.98 7.65
CA PRO A 93 0.44 -15.04 7.29
C PRO A 93 0.86 -15.68 5.95
N PRO A 94 0.86 -17.03 5.84
CA PRO A 94 1.34 -17.72 4.66
C PRO A 94 0.68 -17.29 3.35
N ILE A 95 -0.59 -16.86 3.41
CA ILE A 95 -1.34 -16.35 2.25
C ILE A 95 -0.68 -15.13 1.59
N TRP A 96 0.12 -14.37 2.33
CA TRP A 96 0.79 -13.16 1.85
C TRP A 96 2.28 -13.36 1.58
N SER A 97 2.85 -14.54 1.85
CA SER A 97 4.30 -14.78 1.74
C SER A 97 4.85 -14.47 0.34
N GLU A 98 4.15 -14.91 -0.72
CA GLU A 98 4.56 -14.63 -2.09
C GLU A 98 4.45 -13.13 -2.41
N THR A 99 3.36 -12.48 -2.01
CA THR A 99 3.16 -11.04 -2.20
C THR A 99 4.23 -10.23 -1.50
N ILE A 100 4.58 -10.55 -0.25
CA ILE A 100 5.63 -9.85 0.50
C ILE A 100 7.01 -10.09 -0.11
N THR A 101 7.28 -11.32 -0.57
CA THR A 101 8.53 -11.64 -1.28
C THR A 101 8.66 -10.78 -2.54
N TRP A 102 7.60 -10.69 -3.34
CA TRP A 102 7.55 -9.83 -4.51
C TRP A 102 7.73 -8.34 -4.15
N ILE A 103 7.05 -7.84 -3.11
CA ILE A 103 7.21 -6.45 -2.65
C ILE A 103 8.67 -6.14 -2.30
N ARG A 104 9.34 -7.02 -1.54
CA ARG A 104 10.76 -6.83 -1.17
C ARG A 104 11.66 -6.77 -2.38
N GLN A 105 11.42 -7.63 -3.36
CA GLN A 105 12.15 -7.65 -4.63
C GLN A 105 11.90 -6.38 -5.44
N ALA A 106 10.65 -5.90 -5.50
CA ALA A 106 10.27 -4.72 -6.28
C ALA A 106 10.88 -3.40 -5.76
N VAL A 107 11.38 -3.36 -4.52
CA VAL A 107 12.03 -2.18 -3.92
C VAL A 107 13.46 -2.43 -3.44
N ASP A 108 14.11 -3.48 -3.94
CA ASP A 108 15.51 -3.82 -3.61
C ASP A 108 15.78 -3.90 -2.08
N LEU A 109 14.90 -4.61 -1.36
CA LEU A 109 15.01 -4.90 0.08
C LEU A 109 15.48 -6.34 0.36
N ASN A 110 16.07 -7.03 -0.62
CA ASN A 110 16.69 -8.33 -0.43
C ASN A 110 18.07 -8.18 0.25
N GLY A 111 18.06 -7.93 1.56
CA GLY A 111 19.22 -8.02 2.44
C GLY A 111 19.12 -9.26 3.33
#